data_AF-M7CTV2-F1
#
_entry.id   AF-M7CTV2-F1
#
_cell.length_a   1.000
_cell.length_b   1.000
_cell.length_c   1.000
_cell.angle_alpha   90.00
_cell.angle_beta   90.00
_cell.angle_gamma   90.00
#
_symmetry.space_group_name_H-M   'P 1'
#
loop_
_entity.id
_entity.type
_entity.pdbx_description
1 polymer ?
#
loop_
_entity_poly.entity_id
_entity_poly.type
_entity_poly.pdbx_seq_one_letter_code
_entity_poly.pdbx_strand_id
1 'polypeptide(L)'
;MAEIVFQEVFNRIFTYLREAGVEMTANTYRSLLQLIDDAVAETGEEGDQERLLSIAVDLIPRYFDLPSFHPPAPYPPICRASIGYRGND
;
A
#
# COMPACT_ATOMS: atom_id res chain seq x y z
N MET A 1 -9.69 16.79 15.16
CA MET A 1 -9.35 15.36 15.17
C MET A 1 -9.22 14.82 13.75
N ALA A 2 -10.22 15.00 12.87
CA ALA A 2 -10.16 14.57 11.46
C ALA A 2 -8.95 15.12 10.67
N GLU A 3 -8.54 16.37 10.90
CA GLU A 3 -7.37 16.97 10.23
C GLU A 3 -6.04 16.28 10.61
N ILE A 4 -5.91 15.84 11.88
CA ILE A 4 -4.72 15.11 12.35
C ILE A 4 -4.69 13.71 11.71
N VAL A 5 -5.84 13.04 11.66
CA VAL A 5 -6.00 11.73 11.00
C VAL A 5 -5.62 11.81 9.52
N PHE A 6 -6.09 12.83 8.81
CA PHE A 6 -5.75 13.06 7.40
C PHE A 6 -4.24 13.25 7.22
N GLN A 7 -3.61 14.11 8.03
CA GLN A 7 -2.17 14.37 7.95
C GLN A 7 -1.35 13.11 8.21
N GLU A 8 -1.77 12.26 9.15
CA GLU A 8 -1.09 11.00 9.44
C GLU A 8 -1.19 10.00 8.28
N VAL A 9 -2.39 9.81 7.72
CA VAL A 9 -2.58 8.93 6.56
C VAL A 9 -1.79 9.44 5.35
N PHE A 10 -1.88 10.75 5.08
CA PHE A 10 -1.12 11.39 4.00
C PHE A 10 0.38 11.14 4.14
N ASN A 11 0.95 11.42 5.32
CA ASN A 11 2.38 11.24 5.56
C ASN A 11 2.80 9.77 5.41
N ARG A 12 1.93 8.83 5.79
CA ARG A 12 2.21 7.40 5.69
C ARG A 12 2.25 6.93 4.24
N ILE A 13 1.30 7.35 3.41
CA ILE A 13 1.29 7.01 1.98
C ILE A 13 2.40 7.74 1.24
N PHE A 14 2.63 9.02 1.54
CA PHE A 14 3.76 9.78 0.99
C PHE A 14 5.08 9.05 1.24
N THR A 15 5.31 8.62 2.49
CA THR A 15 6.51 7.87 2.87
C THR A 15 6.58 6.54 2.12
N TYR A 16 5.47 5.80 2.06
CA TYR A 16 5.41 4.54 1.31
C TYR A 16 5.78 4.69 -0.16
N LEU A 17 5.20 5.67 -0.87
CA LEU A 17 5.48 5.93 -2.29
C LEU A 17 6.94 6.32 -2.51
N ARG A 18 7.49 7.18 -1.64
CA ARG A 18 8.89 7.58 -1.71
C ARG A 18 9.83 6.40 -1.50
N GLU A 19 9.58 5.54 -0.51
CA GLU A 19 10.39 4.35 -0.25
C GLU A 19 10.21 3.27 -1.34
N ALA A 20 9.04 3.24 -2.00
CA ALA A 20 8.80 2.42 -3.18
C ALA A 20 9.52 2.95 -4.44
N GLY A 21 10.21 4.08 -4.36
CA GLY A 21 10.98 4.67 -5.47
C GLY A 21 10.17 5.57 -6.39
N VAL A 22 8.96 5.98 -6.00
CA VAL A 22 8.15 6.95 -6.76
C VAL A 22 8.73 8.35 -6.59
N GLU A 23 9.02 9.02 -7.69
CA GLU A 23 9.48 10.41 -7.66
C GLU A 23 8.31 11.36 -7.32
N MET A 24 8.47 12.15 -6.24
CA MET A 24 7.45 13.07 -5.76
C MET A 24 7.44 14.39 -6.53
N THR A 25 7.10 14.32 -7.82
CA THR A 25 6.87 15.50 -8.66
C THR A 25 5.58 16.22 -8.27
N ALA A 26 5.36 17.44 -8.78
CA ALA A 26 4.10 18.16 -8.58
C ALA A 26 2.87 17.39 -9.08
N ASN A 27 3.01 16.58 -10.15
CA ASN A 27 1.91 15.74 -10.64
C ASN A 27 1.64 14.58 -9.70
N THR A 28 2.68 13.90 -9.23
CA THR A 28 2.58 12.82 -8.22
C THR A 28 1.89 13.31 -6.95
N TYR A 29 2.20 14.53 -6.51
CA TYR A 29 1.58 15.14 -5.33
C TYR A 29 0.08 15.42 -5.54
N ARG A 30 -0.32 15.86 -6.74
CA ARG A 30 -1.75 16.03 -7.08
C ARG A 30 -2.49 14.69 -7.12
N SER A 31 -1.88 13.66 -7.70
CA SER A 31 -2.45 12.31 -7.71
C SER A 31 -2.60 11.74 -6.30
N LEU A 32 -1.65 12.03 -5.40
CA LEU A 32 -1.75 11.63 -4.00
C LEU A 32 -2.92 12.33 -3.29
N LEU A 33 -3.10 13.63 -3.50
CA LEU A 33 -4.24 14.37 -2.94
C LEU A 33 -5.57 13.81 -3.47
N GLN A 34 -5.67 13.52 -4.76
CA GLN A 34 -6.86 12.91 -5.37
C GLN A 34 -7.16 11.51 -4.80
N LEU A 35 -6.12 10.68 -4.62
CA LEU A 35 -6.27 9.37 -3.99
C LEU A 35 -6.86 9.48 -2.58
N ILE A 36 -6.38 10.43 -1.77
CA ILE A 36 -6.90 10.61 -0.42
C ILE A 36 -8.33 11.14 -0.45
N ASP A 37 -8.65 12.09 -1.33
CA ASP A 37 -10.02 12.60 -1.49
C ASP A 37 -11.00 11.46 -1.83
N ASP A 38 -10.64 10.57 -2.76
CA ASP A 38 -11.44 9.38 -3.09
C ASP A 38 -11.55 8.42 -1.91
N ALA A 39 -10.46 8.20 -1.17
CA ALA A 39 -10.47 7.34 0.01
C ALA A 39 -11.39 7.90 1.11
N VAL A 40 -11.40 9.22 1.34
CA VAL A 40 -12.32 9.88 2.27
C VAL A 40 -13.76 9.71 1.82
N ALA A 41 -14.03 9.88 0.51
CA ALA A 41 -15.37 9.67 -0.05
C ALA A 41 -15.87 8.23 0.13
N GLU A 42 -14.99 7.23 0.00
CA GLU A 42 -15.33 5.81 0.23
C GLU A 42 -15.44 5.45 1.73
N THR A 43 -14.74 6.15 2.61
CA THR A 43 -14.72 5.84 4.05
C THR A 43 -16.00 6.28 4.77
N GLY A 44 -16.60 7.42 4.37
CA GLY A 44 -17.80 8.00 4.99
C GLY A 44 -17.55 8.76 6.30
N GLU A 45 -18.61 9.30 6.92
CA GLU A 45 -18.53 10.24 8.07
C GLU A 45 -18.01 9.60 9.39
N GLU A 46 -18.07 8.27 9.52
CA GLU A 46 -17.61 7.52 10.71
C GLU A 46 -16.23 6.86 10.48
N GLY A 47 -15.45 7.39 9.55
CA GLY A 47 -14.15 6.83 9.20
C GLY A 47 -13.12 6.90 10.31
N ASP A 48 -12.81 5.75 10.92
CA ASP A 48 -11.60 5.58 11.71
C ASP A 48 -10.35 5.62 10.80
N GLN A 49 -9.24 6.11 11.34
CA GLN A 49 -7.96 6.27 10.67
C GLN A 49 -7.47 4.99 9.99
N GLU A 50 -7.63 3.83 10.63
CA GLU A 50 -7.23 2.54 10.05
C GLU A 50 -8.01 2.21 8.79
N ARG A 51 -9.32 2.52 8.77
CA ARG A 51 -10.17 2.27 7.62
C ARG A 51 -9.81 3.17 6.45
N LEU A 52 -9.61 4.47 6.71
CA LEU A 52 -9.15 5.42 5.70
C LEU A 52 -7.80 5.00 5.12
N LEU A 53 -6.85 4.61 5.97
CA LEU A 53 -5.55 4.12 5.52
C LEU A 53 -5.68 2.86 4.65
N SER A 54 -6.52 1.89 5.05
CA SER A 54 -6.72 0.65 4.31
C SER A 54 -7.26 0.92 2.90
N ILE A 55 -8.31 1.74 2.79
CA ILE A 55 -8.90 2.11 1.50
C ILE A 55 -7.88 2.85 0.64
N ALA A 56 -7.18 3.82 1.23
CA ALA A 56 -6.18 4.59 0.51
C ALA A 56 -5.04 3.72 -0.02
N VAL A 57 -4.58 2.72 0.74
CA VAL A 57 -3.59 1.73 0.26
C VAL A 57 -4.13 0.89 -0.90
N ASP A 58 -5.38 0.44 -0.83
CA ASP A 58 -6.02 -0.33 -1.90
C ASP A 58 -6.20 0.48 -3.20
N LEU A 59 -6.31 1.81 -3.10
CA LEU A 59 -6.41 2.72 -4.23
C LEU A 59 -5.06 3.04 -4.89
N ILE A 60 -3.92 2.81 -4.22
CA ILE A 60 -2.58 3.17 -4.74
C ILE A 60 -2.36 2.66 -6.19
N PRO A 61 -2.65 1.40 -6.54
CA PRO A 61 -2.41 0.88 -7.89
C PRO A 61 -3.25 1.57 -8.99
N ARG A 62 -4.33 2.29 -8.63
CA ARG A 62 -5.13 3.06 -9.60
C ARG A 62 -4.48 4.39 -9.96
N TYR A 63 -3.64 4.92 -9.08
CA TYR A 63 -3.05 6.25 -9.17
C TYR A 63 -1.55 6.23 -9.48
N PHE A 64 -0.85 5.15 -9.13
CA PHE A 64 0.60 5.06 -9.21
C PHE A 64 1.03 3.73 -9.83
N ASP A 65 1.86 3.82 -10.87
CA ASP A 65 2.61 2.68 -11.39
C ASP A 65 3.80 2.39 -10.47
N LEU A 66 3.62 1.43 -9.55
CA LEU A 66 4.70 1.03 -8.66
C LEU A 66 5.78 0.24 -9.42
N PRO A 67 7.08 0.49 -9.16
CA PRO A 67 8.14 -0.31 -9.75
C PRO A 67 7.97 -1.80 -9.44
N SER A 68 8.20 -2.65 -10.43
CA SER A 68 8.09 -4.09 -10.24
C SER A 68 9.16 -4.59 -9.27
N PHE A 69 8.74 -5.06 -8.10
CA PHE A 69 9.65 -5.68 -7.13
C PHE A 69 10.07 -7.06 -7.63
N HIS A 70 11.36 -7.22 -7.91
CA HIS A 70 11.96 -8.54 -8.16
C HIS A 70 12.61 -9.04 -6.87
N PRO A 71 11.99 -9.99 -6.14
CA PRO A 71 12.64 -10.59 -4.99
C PRO A 71 13.96 -11.23 -5.43
N PRO A 72 15.01 -11.20 -4.59
CA PRO A 72 16.25 -11.89 -4.89
C PRO A 72 15.96 -13.37 -5.07
N ALA A 73 16.71 -14.01 -5.98
CA ALA A 73 16.64 -15.45 -6.13
C ALA A 73 16.98 -16.11 -4.77
N PRO A 74 16.21 -17.11 -4.32
CA PRO A 74 16.50 -17.78 -3.06
C PRO A 74 17.89 -18.43 -3.11
N TYR A 75 18.68 -18.26 -2.05
CA TYR A 75 19.97 -18.90 -1.88
C TYR A 75 20.07 -19.57 -0.49
N PRO A 76 20.14 -20.91 -0.40
CA PRO A 76 20.18 -21.87 -1.51
C PRO A 76 18.87 -21.89 -2.34
N PRO A 77 18.91 -22.32 -3.61
CA PRO A 77 17.71 -22.49 -4.43
C PRO A 77 16.67 -23.33 -3.67
N ILE A 78 15.39 -22.95 -3.77
CA ILE A 78 14.31 -23.71 -3.13
C ILE A 78 14.20 -25.06 -3.83
N CYS A 79 14.84 -26.06 -3.25
CA CYS A 79 14.54 -27.46 -3.54
C CYS A 79 13.24 -27.76 -2.81
N ARG A 80 12.16 -28.04 -3.54
CA ARG A 80 10.90 -28.51 -2.94
C ARG A 80 11.17 -29.86 -2.26
N ALA A 81 11.52 -29.83 -0.98
CA ALA A 81 11.65 -31.03 -0.18
C ALA A 81 10.29 -31.73 -0.17
N SER A 82 10.26 -32.99 -0.58
CA SER A 82 9.08 -33.83 -0.46
C SER A 82 8.85 -34.11 1.03
N ILE A 83 8.12 -33.23 1.71
CA ILE A 83 7.57 -33.55 3.03
C ILE A 83 6.40 -34.49 2.77
N GLY A 84 6.67 -35.79 2.77
CA GLY A 84 5.64 -36.82 2.71
C GLY A 84 4.84 -36.80 4.00
N TYR A 85 3.78 -36.00 4.06
CA TYR A 85 2.76 -36.16 5.09
C TYR A 85 2.09 -37.51 4.83
N ARG A 86 2.45 -38.54 5.61
CA ARG A 86 1.66 -39.79 5.63
C ARG A 86 0.28 -39.39 6.13
N GLY A 87 -0.73 -39.52 5.27
CA GLY A 87 -2.12 -39.57 5.70
C GLY A 87 -2.25 -40.71 6.70
N ASN A 88 -2.74 -40.39 7.89
CA ASN A 88 -3.11 -41.41 8.87
C ASN A 88 -4.51 -41.89 8.46
N ASP A 89 -4.58 -42.97 7.68
CA ASP A 89 -5.80 -43.77 7.46
C ASP A 89 -6.23 -44.44 8.78
#